data_AF-A0A0Q8MXK9-F1
#
_entry.id   AF-A0A0Q8MXK9-F1
#
_cell.length_a   1.000
_cell.length_b   1.000
_cell.length_c   1.000
_cell.angle_alpha   90.00
_cell.angle_beta   90.00
_cell.angle_gamma   90.00
#
_symmetry.space_group_name_H-M   'P 1'
#
loop_
_entity.id
_entity.type
_entity.pdbx_description
1 polymer ?
#
loop_
_entity_poly.entity_id
_entity_poly.type
_entity_poly.pdbx_seq_one_letter_code
_entity_poly.pdbx_strand_id
1 'polypeptide(L)'
;MMLQIAAVIAGGLVGLGLATAANKFALPRVLRQQREKMGDDWKMPLTGWNLEVLEKHTRFIYRFWMPVVFTVVLAAAGYIVTSQANGVK
;
A
#
# COMPACT_ATOMS: atom_id res chain seq x y z
N MET A 1 -26.06 -0.70 -11.16
CA MET A 1 -25.71 0.55 -10.45
C MET A 1 -25.51 0.35 -8.95
N MET A 2 -26.53 -0.01 -8.15
CA MET A 2 -26.36 -0.16 -6.68
C MET A 2 -25.33 -1.22 -6.26
N LEU A 3 -25.28 -2.36 -6.98
CA LEU A 3 -24.29 -3.42 -6.74
C LEU A 3 -22.84 -2.98 -7.00
N GLN A 4 -22.61 -2.15 -8.03
CA GLN A 4 -21.28 -1.63 -8.37
C GLN A 4 -20.79 -0.65 -7.30
N ILE A 5 -21.67 0.22 -6.81
CA ILE A 5 -21.35 1.15 -5.71
C ILE A 5 -20.98 0.36 -4.45
N ALA A 6 -21.77 -0.67 -4.10
CA ALA A 6 -21.47 -1.53 -2.96
C ALA A 6 -20.13 -2.25 -3.11
N ALA A 7 -19.81 -2.77 -4.30
CA ALA A 7 -18.55 -3.45 -4.57
C ALA A 7 -17.33 -2.51 -4.54
N VAL A 8 -17.47 -1.27 -5.02
CA VAL A 8 -16.44 -0.23 -4.93
C VAL A 8 -16.15 0.11 -3.46
N ILE A 9 -17.20 0.34 -2.66
CA ILE A 9 -17.05 0.64 -1.23
C ILE A 9 -16.43 -0.54 -0.50
N ALA A 10 -16.93 -1.76 -0.73
CA ALA A 10 -16.40 -2.97 -0.12
C ALA A 10 -14.93 -3.20 -0.50
N GLY A 11 -14.58 -3.06 -1.78
CA GLY A 11 -13.20 -3.15 -2.26
C GLY A 11 -12.29 -2.11 -1.61
N GLY A 12 -12.76 -0.87 -1.51
CA GLY A 12 -12.02 0.21 -0.83
C GLY A 12 -11.77 -0.07 0.65
N LEU A 13 -12.78 -0.58 1.37
CA LEU A 13 -12.66 -0.98 2.78
C LEU A 13 -11.70 -2.15 2.97
N VAL A 14 -11.74 -3.16 2.09
CA VAL A 14 -10.78 -4.28 2.11
C VAL A 14 -9.36 -3.75 1.86
N GLY A 15 -9.19 -2.85 0.90
CA GLY A 15 -7.90 -2.20 0.62
C GLY A 15 -7.35 -1.46 1.83
N LEU A 16 -8.21 -0.70 2.51
CA LEU A 16 -7.84 0.02 3.73
C LEU A 16 -7.44 -0.94 4.86
N GLY A 17 -8.19 -2.02 5.04
CA GLY A 17 -7.91 -3.06 6.03
C GLY A 17 -6.56 -3.73 5.78
N LEU A 18 -6.28 -4.12 4.53
CA LEU A 18 -5.01 -4.72 4.12
C LEU A 18 -3.83 -3.76 4.31
N ALA A 19 -3.98 -2.50 3.93
CA ALA A 19 -2.94 -1.49 4.15
C ALA A 19 -2.65 -1.27 5.63
N THR A 20 -3.70 -1.26 6.47
CA THR A 20 -3.56 -1.15 7.92
C THR A 20 -2.81 -2.36 8.50
N ALA A 21 -3.14 -3.57 8.05
CA ALA A 21 -2.42 -4.77 8.44
C ALA A 21 -0.95 -4.73 7.98
N ALA A 22 -0.68 -4.29 6.75
CA ALA A 22 0.69 -4.13 6.24
C ALA A 22 1.49 -3.11 7.06
N ASN A 23 0.88 -1.98 7.42
CA ASN A 23 1.51 -0.98 8.29
C ASN A 23 1.83 -1.54 9.68
N LYS A 24 1.03 -2.46 10.22
CA LYS A 24 1.26 -3.07 11.53
C LYS A 24 2.29 -4.22 11.50
N PHE A 25 2.24 -5.07 10.48
CA PHE A 25 3.00 -6.34 10.46
C PHE A 25 4.17 -6.36 9.47
N ALA A 26 4.04 -5.67 8.34
CA ALA A 26 5.07 -5.65 7.29
C ALA A 26 6.08 -4.52 7.52
N LEU A 27 5.63 -3.31 7.86
CA LEU A 27 6.50 -2.17 8.14
C LEU A 27 7.64 -2.50 9.13
N PRO A 28 7.40 -3.07 10.33
CA PRO A 28 8.51 -3.38 11.25
C PRO A 28 9.49 -4.40 10.67
N ARG A 29 9.01 -5.37 9.88
CA ARG A 29 9.89 -6.34 9.20
C ARG A 29 10.74 -5.69 8.12
N VAL A 30 10.15 -4.78 7.34
CA VAL A 30 10.88 -4.06 6.27
C VAL A 30 11.95 -3.15 6.87
N LEU A 31 11.62 -2.39 7.92
CA LEU A 31 12.61 -1.54 8.60
C LEU A 31 13.75 -2.39 9.20
N ARG A 32 13.43 -3.55 9.79
CA ARG A 32 14.45 -4.46 10.32
C ARG A 32 15.35 -4.99 9.19
N GLN A 33 14.78 -5.41 8.08
CA GLN A 33 15.55 -5.86 6.92
C GLN A 33 16.40 -4.74 6.30
N GLN A 34 15.92 -3.50 6.28
CA GLN A 34 16.70 -2.35 5.80
C GLN A 34 17.95 -2.18 6.66
N ARG A 35 17.82 -2.19 7.99
CA ARG A 35 18.98 -2.11 8.90
C ARG A 35 19.94 -3.28 8.76
N GLU A 36 19.41 -4.52 8.77
CA GLU A 36 20.24 -5.73 8.69
C GLU A 36 21.03 -5.83 7.37
N LYS A 37 20.47 -5.36 6.25
CA LYS A 37 21.09 -5.52 4.93
C LYS A 37 21.94 -4.33 4.47
N MET A 38 21.59 -3.11 4.86
CA MET A 38 22.23 -1.91 4.33
C MET A 38 23.40 -1.46 5.21
N GLY A 39 23.35 -1.68 6.52
CA GLY A 39 24.37 -1.18 7.45
C GLY A 39 24.25 0.34 7.68
N ASP A 40 24.83 0.83 8.77
CA ASP A 40 24.61 2.21 9.23
C ASP A 40 25.24 3.28 8.32
N ASP A 41 26.31 2.93 7.60
CA ASP A 41 27.02 3.83 6.68
C ASP A 41 26.40 3.89 5.28
N TRP A 42 25.30 3.18 5.05
CA TRP A 42 24.70 3.09 3.74
C TRP A 42 24.12 4.43 3.28
N LYS A 43 24.39 4.73 2.00
CA LYS A 43 23.80 5.85 1.28
C LYS A 43 23.26 5.38 -0.05
N MET A 44 22.05 5.85 -0.36
CA MET A 44 21.37 5.54 -1.61
C MET A 44 22.16 6.16 -2.78
N PRO A 45 22.53 5.38 -3.82
CA PRO A 45 23.45 5.85 -4.86
C PRO A 45 22.87 6.96 -5.74
N LEU A 46 21.55 7.04 -5.89
CA LEU A 46 20.89 8.03 -6.74
C LEU A 46 20.61 9.35 -6.02
N THR A 47 20.24 9.30 -4.74
CA THR A 47 19.76 10.47 -3.98
C THR A 47 20.71 10.88 -2.85
N GLY A 48 21.72 10.06 -2.54
CA GLY A 48 22.63 10.26 -1.41
C GLY A 48 21.98 10.08 -0.03
N TRP A 49 20.72 9.62 0.03
CA TRP A 49 19.99 9.49 1.28
C TRP A 49 20.62 8.44 2.19
N ASN A 50 20.81 8.79 3.45
CA ASN A 50 21.22 7.84 4.47
C ASN A 50 20.04 6.91 4.85
N LEU A 51 20.37 5.87 5.60
CA LEU A 51 19.39 4.88 6.05
C LEU A 51 18.24 5.50 6.86
N GLU A 52 18.52 6.52 7.68
CA GLU A 52 17.51 7.21 8.48
C GLU A 52 16.44 7.91 7.62
N VAL A 53 16.87 8.62 6.58
CA VAL A 53 15.96 9.27 5.62
C VAL A 53 15.14 8.23 4.87
N LEU A 54 15.75 7.08 4.51
CA LEU A 54 15.06 5.98 3.86
C LEU A 54 13.99 5.35 4.78
N GLU A 55 14.31 5.12 6.06
CA GLU A 55 13.35 4.61 7.04
C GLU A 55 12.17 5.57 7.22
N LYS A 56 12.45 6.87 7.31
CA LYS A 56 11.41 7.90 7.45
C LYS A 56 10.47 7.92 6.25
N HIS A 57 11.02 7.83 5.03
CA HIS A 57 10.22 7.72 3.81
C HIS A 57 9.43 6.41 3.76
N THR A 58 10.04 5.29 4.14
CA THR A 58 9.38 3.99 4.17
C THR A 58 8.19 4.02 5.13
N ARG A 59 8.35 4.57 6.34
CA ARG A 59 7.25 4.78 7.29
C ARG A 59 6.16 5.69 6.71
N PHE A 60 6.53 6.77 6.05
CA PHE A 60 5.58 7.68 5.42
C PHE A 60 4.76 6.97 4.33
N ILE A 61 5.42 6.18 3.47
CA ILE A 61 4.75 5.40 2.42
C ILE A 61 3.78 4.40 3.04
N TYR A 62 4.21 3.62 4.03
CA TYR A 62 3.35 2.63 4.68
C TYR A 62 2.15 3.24 5.42
N ARG A 63 2.31 4.45 5.96
CA ARG A 63 1.27 5.13 6.75
C ARG A 63 0.28 5.92 5.91
N PHE A 64 0.72 6.54 4.80
CA PHE A 64 -0.11 7.44 4.00
C PHE A 64 -0.36 6.92 2.58
N TRP A 65 0.68 6.54 1.85
CA TRP A 65 0.52 6.14 0.45
C TRP A 65 -0.06 4.72 0.29
N MET A 66 0.38 3.76 1.10
CA MET A 66 -0.13 2.38 1.06
C MET A 66 -1.65 2.31 1.22
N PRO A 67 -2.26 2.95 2.24
CA PRO A 67 -3.72 3.01 2.38
C PRO A 67 -4.41 3.57 1.14
N VAL A 68 -3.95 4.71 0.63
CA VAL A 68 -4.55 5.36 -0.54
C VAL A 68 -4.49 4.44 -1.75
N VAL A 69 -3.31 3.90 -2.06
CA VAL A 69 -3.10 3.03 -3.22
C VAL A 69 -3.94 1.76 -3.11
N PHE A 70 -3.91 1.06 -1.97
CA PHE A 70 -4.66 -0.19 -1.80
C PHE A 70 -6.17 0.03 -1.84
N THR A 71 -6.67 1.09 -1.21
CA THR A 71 -8.09 1.46 -1.27
C THR A 71 -8.50 1.75 -2.71
N VAL A 72 -7.74 2.55 -3.47
CA VAL A 72 -8.07 2.87 -4.86
C VAL A 72 -8.00 1.64 -5.76
N VAL A 73 -6.93 0.84 -5.66
CA VAL A 73 -6.74 -0.36 -6.48
C VAL A 73 -7.84 -1.38 -6.25
N LEU A 74 -8.21 -1.66 -4.99
CA LEU A 74 -9.26 -2.64 -4.70
C LEU A 74 -10.68 -2.09 -4.93
N ALA A 75 -10.92 -0.80 -4.75
CA ALA A 75 -12.16 -0.16 -5.18
C ALA A 75 -12.35 -0.28 -6.71
N ALA A 76 -11.30 0.00 -7.48
CA ALA A 76 -11.30 -0.17 -8.93
C ALA A 76 -11.47 -1.64 -9.34
N ALA A 77 -10.79 -2.57 -8.66
CA ALA A 77 -10.98 -4.00 -8.90
C ALA A 77 -12.43 -4.44 -8.64
N GLY A 78 -13.05 -3.97 -7.55
CA GLY A 78 -14.45 -4.24 -7.24
C GLY A 78 -15.41 -3.70 -8.31
N TYR A 79 -15.13 -2.52 -8.85
CA TYR A 79 -15.86 -1.97 -10.00
C TYR A 79 -15.73 -2.86 -11.25
N ILE A 80 -14.50 -3.23 -11.61
CA ILE A 80 -14.21 -4.03 -12.81
C ILE A 80 -14.83 -5.43 -12.72
N VAL A 81 -14.70 -6.09 -11.57
CA VAL A 81 -15.27 -7.44 -11.37
C VAL A 81 -16.79 -7.40 -11.50
N THR A 82 -17.44 -6.39 -10.93
CA THR A 82 -18.90 -6.25 -11.04
C THR A 82 -19.37 -5.72 -12.38
N SER A 83 -18.58 -4.94 -13.14
CA SER A 83 -18.93 -4.55 -14.50
C SER A 83 -18.86 -5.75 -15.46
N GLN A 84 -17.82 -6.57 -15.34
CA GLN A 84 -17.66 -7.82 -16.10
C GLN A 84 -18.78 -8.82 -15.79
N ALA A 85 -19.12 -9.00 -14.50
CA ALA A 85 -20.20 -9.90 -14.09
C ALA A 85 -21.59 -9.47 -14.59
N ASN A 86 -21.80 -8.17 -14.82
CA ASN A 86 -23.07 -7.63 -15.32
C ASN A 86 -23.10 -7.51 -16.87
N GLY A 87 -22.09 -8.02 -17.58
CA GLY A 87 -22.05 -8.01 -19.05
C GLY A 87 -21.86 -6.63 -19.68
N VAL A 88 -21.48 -5.62 -18.90
CA VAL A 88 -21.16 -4.28 -19.41
C VAL A 88 -19.70 -4.31 -19.87
N LYS A 89 -19.51 -4.41 -21.20
CA LYS A 89 -18.21 -4.23 -21.86
C LYS A 89 -17.73 -2.79 -21.74
#